data_AF-A0AAQ4DP73-F1
#
_entry.id   AF-A0AAQ4DP73-F1
#
_cell.length_a   1.000
_cell.length_b   1.000
_cell.length_c   1.000
_cell.angle_alpha   90.00
_cell.angle_beta   90.00
_cell.angle_gamma   90.00
#
_symmetry.space_group_name_H-M   'P 1'
#
loop_
_entity.id
_entity.type
_entity.pdbx_description
1 polymer ?
#
loop_
_entity_poly.entity_id
_entity_poly.type
_entity_poly.pdbx_seq_one_letter_code
_entity_poly.pdbx_strand_id
1 'polypeptide(L)'
;MAEAALPKRKRGPKYCCVVGCHNSAENTKGLDPPVKLYRFPGKWYEKERLQAWINAVRRVSPDGTVWLPKEHTRICSRHFVGNCKSDISQHPAYIPTIFPPIYRKKAPERERAQRYEIKNVKLPV
;
A
#
# COMPACT_ATOMS: atom_id res chain seq x y z
N MET A 1 27.35 -31.37 -16.12
CA MET A 1 26.16 -31.19 -15.26
C MET A 1 25.88 -29.70 -15.16
N ALA A 2 24.91 -29.17 -15.91
CA ALA A 2 24.52 -27.77 -15.82
C ALA A 2 23.35 -27.66 -14.83
N GLU A 3 23.57 -27.00 -13.70
CA GLU A 3 22.57 -26.73 -12.68
C GLU A 3 21.58 -25.68 -13.22
N ALA A 4 20.32 -26.09 -13.43
CA ALA A 4 19.28 -25.18 -13.88
C ALA A 4 18.89 -24.22 -12.75
N ALA A 5 19.24 -22.94 -12.91
CA ALA A 5 18.85 -21.88 -11.98
C ALA A 5 17.31 -21.79 -11.87
N LEU A 6 16.78 -21.95 -10.67
CA LEU A 6 15.34 -21.83 -10.39
C LEU A 6 14.80 -20.47 -10.85
N PRO A 7 13.60 -20.42 -11.45
CA PRO A 7 13.01 -19.18 -11.94
C PRO A 7 12.83 -18.18 -10.79
N LYS A 8 13.42 -16.99 -10.93
CA LYS A 8 13.26 -15.90 -9.95
C LYS A 8 11.78 -15.59 -9.79
N ARG A 9 11.22 -15.81 -8.59
CA ARG A 9 9.82 -15.46 -8.27
C ARG A 9 9.60 -13.99 -8.60
N LYS A 10 8.73 -13.70 -9.58
CA LYS A 10 8.33 -12.33 -9.92
C LYS A 10 7.71 -11.69 -8.67
N ARG A 11 8.25 -10.55 -8.24
CA ARG A 11 7.72 -9.81 -7.07
C ARG A 11 6.30 -9.35 -7.42
N GLY A 12 5.34 -9.66 -6.57
CA GLY A 12 3.95 -9.28 -6.78
C GLY A 12 3.75 -7.76 -6.88
N PRO A 13 2.63 -7.31 -7.47
CA PRO A 13 2.31 -5.90 -7.65
C PRO A 13 2.36 -5.13 -6.33
N LYS A 14 2.98 -3.94 -6.37
CA LYS A 14 3.05 -3.03 -5.22
C LYS A 14 1.79 -2.17 -5.22
N TYR A 15 0.94 -2.36 -4.23
CA TYR A 15 -0.29 -1.57 -4.04
C TYR A 15 -0.11 -0.48 -2.99
N CYS A 16 -0.97 0.54 -3.07
CA CYS A 16 -1.20 1.49 -2.00
C CYS A 16 -1.68 0.75 -0.73
N CYS A 17 -1.19 1.16 0.44
CA CYS A 17 -1.54 0.57 1.73
C CYS A 17 -2.88 1.08 2.30
N VAL A 18 -3.40 2.18 1.75
CA VAL A 18 -4.67 2.78 2.17
C VAL A 18 -5.83 1.85 1.84
N VAL A 19 -6.69 1.62 2.81
CA VAL A 19 -7.85 0.74 2.65
C VAL A 19 -8.80 1.30 1.59
N GLY A 20 -9.22 0.45 0.65
CA GLY A 20 -10.05 0.84 -0.49
C GLY A 20 -9.26 1.40 -1.68
N CYS A 21 -7.96 1.70 -1.52
CA CYS A 21 -7.11 2.12 -2.61
C CYS A 21 -6.43 0.92 -3.28
N HIS A 22 -6.82 0.63 -4.52
CA HIS A 22 -6.23 -0.45 -5.33
C HIS A 22 -5.22 0.08 -6.36
N ASN A 23 -4.70 1.30 -6.15
CA ASN A 23 -3.68 1.87 -7.01
C ASN A 23 -2.39 1.08 -6.88
N SER A 24 -1.89 0.59 -8.01
CA SER A 24 -0.59 -0.05 -8.15
C SER A 24 0.18 0.60 -9.29
N ALA A 25 1.49 0.44 -9.30
CA ALA A 25 2.34 0.99 -10.37
C ALA A 25 1.93 0.49 -11.76
N GLU A 26 1.35 -0.71 -11.85
CA GLU A 26 0.87 -1.30 -13.11
C GLU A 26 -0.49 -0.74 -13.51
N ASN A 27 -1.45 -0.68 -12.58
CA ASN A 27 -2.81 -0.20 -12.86
C ASN A 27 -2.82 1.29 -13.23
N THR A 28 -1.82 2.05 -12.79
CA THR A 28 -1.76 3.49 -13.03
C THR A 28 -0.74 3.88 -14.11
N LYS A 29 -0.20 2.91 -14.87
CA LYS A 29 0.83 3.10 -15.91
C LYS A 29 0.24 3.70 -17.20
N GLY A 30 -0.32 4.89 -17.09
CA GLY A 30 -0.99 5.59 -18.21
C GLY A 30 -1.93 6.71 -17.76
N LEU A 31 -2.02 6.98 -16.47
CA LEU A 31 -2.80 8.11 -15.95
C LEU A 31 -2.00 9.40 -16.09
N ASP A 32 -2.71 10.49 -16.40
CA ASP A 32 -2.20 11.86 -16.34
C ASP A 32 -2.95 12.63 -15.23
N PRO A 33 -2.26 13.09 -14.16
CA PRO A 33 -0.85 12.88 -13.85
C PRO A 33 -0.53 11.45 -13.39
N PRO A 34 0.74 10.99 -13.56
CA PRO A 34 1.14 9.64 -13.19
C PRO A 34 1.09 9.44 -11.68
N VAL A 35 0.42 8.37 -11.25
CA VAL A 35 0.31 8.06 -9.81
C VAL A 35 1.63 7.49 -9.31
N LYS A 36 2.33 8.28 -8.48
CA LYS A 36 3.55 7.85 -7.80
C LYS A 36 3.21 7.06 -6.53
N LEU A 37 3.99 6.03 -6.22
CA LEU A 37 3.92 5.25 -4.98
C LEU A 37 5.09 5.63 -4.07
N TYR A 38 4.82 6.34 -2.98
CA TYR A 38 5.82 6.83 -2.04
C TYR A 38 6.09 5.80 -0.93
N ARG A 39 7.36 5.72 -0.53
CA ARG A 39 7.79 4.99 0.67
C ARG A 39 7.45 5.81 1.91
N PHE A 40 7.27 5.11 3.03
CA PHE A 40 7.23 5.78 4.32
C PHE A 40 8.61 6.39 4.64
N PRO A 41 8.64 7.55 5.33
CA PRO A 41 9.89 8.12 5.80
C PRO A 41 10.63 7.12 6.69
N GLY A 42 11.91 6.89 6.41
CA GLY A 42 12.73 5.89 7.11
C GLY A 42 13.98 6.48 7.76
N LYS A 43 14.23 7.77 7.57
CA LYS A 43 15.42 8.43 8.12
C LYS A 43 15.19 8.74 9.60
N TRP A 44 16.26 8.65 10.38
CA TRP A 44 16.21 8.82 11.84
C TRP A 44 15.66 10.18 12.28
N TYR A 45 15.80 11.22 11.46
CA TYR A 45 15.28 12.57 11.70
C TYR A 45 13.84 12.79 11.18
N GLU A 46 13.28 11.84 10.43
CA GLU A 46 11.89 11.91 9.93
C GLU A 46 10.91 11.11 10.80
N LYS A 47 11.29 10.76 12.04
CA LYS A 47 10.46 9.95 12.95
C LYS A 47 9.08 10.56 13.20
N GLU A 48 9.03 11.88 13.39
CA GLU A 48 7.76 12.60 13.59
C GLU A 48 6.88 12.55 12.35
N ARG A 49 7.48 12.71 11.17
CA ARG A 49 6.80 12.60 9.87
C ARG A 49 6.25 11.19 9.66
N LEU A 50 7.04 10.17 9.97
CA LEU A 50 6.63 8.78 9.93
C LEU A 50 5.42 8.54 10.84
N GLN A 51 5.47 9.03 12.08
CA GLN A 51 4.37 8.89 13.03
C GLN A 51 3.09 9.59 12.52
N ALA A 52 3.22 10.79 11.96
CA ALA A 52 2.09 11.50 11.36
C ALA A 52 1.46 10.72 10.20
N TRP A 53 2.27 10.09 9.33
CA TRP A 53 1.77 9.25 8.24
C TRP A 53 1.06 7.99 8.77
N ILE A 54 1.60 7.35 9.81
CA ILE A 54 0.98 6.17 10.45
C ILE A 54 -0.39 6.55 11.03
N ASN A 55 -0.44 7.65 11.77
CA ASN A 55 -1.67 8.17 12.37
C ASN A 55 -2.70 8.55 11.30
N ALA A 56 -2.27 9.13 10.19
CA ALA A 56 -3.14 9.52 9.08
C ALA A 56 -3.77 8.32 8.36
N VAL A 57 -3.03 7.21 8.23
CA VAL A 57 -3.55 5.97 7.61
C VAL A 57 -4.61 5.29 8.48
N ARG A 58 -4.68 5.61 9.79
CA ARG A 58 -5.72 5.18 10.74
C ARG A 58 -6.00 3.67 10.70
N ARG A 59 -4.94 2.87 10.51
CA ARG A 59 -5.06 1.42 10.41
C ARG A 59 -4.79 0.78 11.76
N VAL A 60 -5.64 -0.17 12.11
CA VAL A 60 -5.46 -1.05 13.26
C VAL A 60 -5.09 -2.45 12.80
N SER A 61 -4.12 -3.04 13.48
CA SER A 61 -3.79 -4.45 13.34
C SER A 61 -4.95 -5.33 13.81
N PRO A 62 -5.01 -6.61 13.41
CA PRO A 62 -6.06 -7.53 13.85
C PRO A 62 -6.17 -7.63 15.37
N ASP A 63 -5.04 -7.50 16.05
CA ASP A 63 -4.91 -7.61 17.51
C ASP A 63 -5.29 -6.30 18.23
N GLY A 64 -5.84 -5.31 17.52
CA GLY A 64 -6.16 -3.99 18.06
C GLY A 64 -4.97 -3.06 18.23
N THR A 65 -3.76 -3.52 17.96
CA THR A 65 -2.52 -2.72 18.05
C THR A 65 -2.41 -1.71 16.91
N VAL A 66 -1.62 -0.65 17.12
CA VAL A 66 -1.30 0.33 16.08
C VAL A 66 -0.62 -0.37 14.92
N TRP A 67 -1.14 -0.18 13.70
CA TRP A 67 -0.52 -0.75 12.52
C TRP A 67 0.77 0.00 12.17
N LEU A 68 1.85 -0.75 11.92
CA LEU A 68 3.12 -0.20 11.48
C LEU A 68 3.42 -0.55 10.01
N PRO A 69 3.93 0.41 9.22
CA PRO A 69 4.32 0.18 7.84
C PRO A 69 5.57 -0.70 7.79
N LYS A 70 5.59 -1.61 6.80
CA LYS A 70 6.76 -2.43 6.47
C LYS A 70 7.60 -1.72 5.41
N GLU A 71 8.82 -2.19 5.17
CA GLU A 71 9.75 -1.61 4.19
C GLU A 71 9.17 -1.55 2.75
N HIS A 72 8.25 -2.44 2.42
CA HIS A 72 7.58 -2.51 1.11
C HIS A 72 6.23 -1.81 1.07
N THR A 73 5.75 -1.27 2.18
CA THR A 73 4.48 -0.55 2.27
C THR A 73 4.60 0.79 1.54
N ARG A 74 3.61 1.11 0.69
CA ARG A 74 3.59 2.34 -0.10
C ARG A 74 2.28 3.08 0.07
N ILE A 75 2.31 4.39 -0.11
CA ILE A 75 1.11 5.22 -0.24
C ILE A 75 1.12 5.90 -1.61
N CYS A 76 -0.02 5.92 -2.28
CA CYS A 76 -0.10 6.55 -3.58
C CYS A 76 -0.27 8.07 -3.47
N SER A 77 0.21 8.77 -4.48
CA SER A 77 0.22 10.23 -4.57
C SER A 77 -1.15 10.89 -4.46
N ARG A 78 -2.25 10.20 -4.81
CA ARG A 78 -3.65 10.65 -4.65
C ARG A 78 -4.05 10.96 -3.21
N HIS A 79 -3.29 10.48 -2.22
CA HIS A 79 -3.56 10.74 -0.81
C HIS A 79 -2.92 12.05 -0.31
N PHE A 80 -2.20 12.75 -1.16
CA PHE A 80 -1.56 14.03 -0.87
C PHE A 80 -2.27 15.16 -1.62
N VAL A 81 -2.29 16.33 -1.00
CA VAL A 81 -2.81 17.55 -1.63
C VAL A 81 -2.03 17.82 -2.92
N GLY A 82 -2.74 18.06 -4.03
CA GLY A 82 -2.12 18.26 -5.34
C GLY A 82 -1.58 16.98 -6.00
N ASN A 83 -1.99 15.79 -5.53
CA ASN A 83 -1.55 14.50 -6.07
C ASN A 83 -0.02 14.32 -6.08
N CYS A 84 0.70 14.94 -5.14
CA CYS A 84 2.14 14.87 -5.04
C CYS A 84 2.59 15.03 -3.58
N LYS A 85 3.63 14.30 -3.15
CA LYS A 85 4.20 14.56 -1.82
C LYS A 85 5.07 15.82 -1.87
N SER A 86 5.06 16.61 -0.81
CA SER A 86 6.05 17.66 -0.59
C SER A 86 6.99 17.26 0.54
N ASP A 87 8.25 17.69 0.50
CA ASP A 87 9.21 17.49 1.60
C ASP A 87 9.33 18.70 2.53
N ILE A 88 8.59 19.78 2.23
CA ILE A 88 8.51 21.00 3.03
C ILE A 88 7.51 20.78 4.17
N SER A 89 7.95 20.91 5.43
CA SER A 89 7.13 20.63 6.62
C SER A 89 5.84 21.45 6.71
N GLN A 90 5.87 22.70 6.25
CA GLN A 90 4.72 23.62 6.25
C GLN A 90 3.74 23.36 5.09
N HIS A 91 4.10 22.52 4.12
CA HIS A 91 3.26 22.30 2.95
C HIS A 91 2.12 21.31 3.29
N PRO A 92 0.87 21.55 2.84
CA PRO A 92 -0.25 20.66 3.17
C PRO A 92 -0.09 19.23 2.63
N ALA A 93 0.75 19.06 1.60
CA ALA A 93 1.13 17.76 1.04
C ALA A 93 2.35 17.09 1.74
N TYR A 94 2.77 17.59 2.90
CA TYR A 94 3.85 16.98 3.70
C TYR A 94 3.44 15.65 4.32
N ILE A 95 2.17 15.56 4.71
CA ILE A 95 1.49 14.38 5.24
C ILE A 95 0.35 13.98 4.30
N PRO A 96 0.03 12.67 4.18
CA PRO A 96 -1.17 12.26 3.49
C PRO A 96 -2.37 12.67 4.34
N THR A 97 -3.39 13.26 3.72
CA THR A 97 -4.59 13.77 4.42
C THR A 97 -5.89 13.35 3.74
N ILE A 98 -5.82 12.92 2.47
CA ILE A 98 -6.98 12.55 1.69
C ILE A 98 -7.22 11.06 1.88
N PHE A 99 -8.14 10.72 2.78
CA PHE A 99 -8.55 9.33 3.02
C PHE A 99 -10.07 9.20 2.94
N PRO A 100 -10.59 8.10 2.38
CA PRO A 100 -12.01 7.79 2.50
C PRO A 100 -12.37 7.59 3.99
N PRO A 101 -13.60 7.95 4.41
CA PRO A 101 -14.09 7.67 5.76
C PRO A 101 -14.24 6.16 5.95
N ILE A 102 -13.18 5.51 6.48
CA ILE A 102 -13.08 4.26 7.31
C ILE A 102 -14.12 3.15 7.03
N TYR A 103 -13.87 1.84 7.06
CA TYR A 103 -12.74 0.90 7.02
C TYR A 103 -13.44 -0.46 6.94
N ARG A 104 -13.31 -1.22 5.84
CA ARG A 104 -13.87 -2.58 5.81
C ARG A 104 -13.10 -3.42 6.83
N LYS A 105 -13.82 -4.01 7.81
CA LYS A 105 -13.30 -5.15 8.58
C LYS A 105 -12.81 -6.19 7.58
N LYS A 106 -11.61 -6.76 7.78
CA LYS A 106 -11.14 -7.86 6.93
C LYS A 106 -12.22 -8.95 6.95
N ALA A 107 -12.55 -9.44 5.76
CA ALA A 107 -13.35 -10.64 5.61
C ALA A 107 -12.73 -11.77 6.46
N PRO A 108 -13.53 -12.53 7.21
CA PRO A 108 -13.04 -13.63 8.04
C PRO A 108 -12.21 -14.62 7.21
N GLU A 109 -11.26 -15.31 7.84
CA GLU A 109 -10.27 -16.16 7.17
C GLU A 109 -10.89 -17.19 6.22
N ARG A 110 -12.05 -17.74 6.60
CA ARG A 110 -12.87 -18.62 5.74
C ARG A 110 -13.17 -18.02 4.37
N GLU A 111 -13.50 -16.72 4.30
CA GLU A 111 -13.84 -16.04 3.05
C GLU A 111 -12.58 -15.77 2.20
N ARG A 112 -11.41 -15.64 2.84
CA ARG A 112 -10.14 -15.58 2.11
C ARG A 112 -9.80 -16.94 1.50
N ALA A 113 -9.91 -18.03 2.26
CA ALA A 113 -9.68 -19.39 1.79
C ALA A 113 -10.61 -19.75 0.62
N GLN A 114 -11.91 -19.45 0.76
CA GLN A 114 -12.91 -19.68 -0.28
C GLN A 114 -12.58 -18.94 -1.59
N ARG A 115 -12.06 -17.70 -1.51
CA ARG A 115 -11.62 -16.96 -2.71
C ARG A 115 -10.41 -17.60 -3.40
N TYR A 116 -9.51 -18.24 -2.66
CA TYR A 116 -8.39 -18.99 -3.25
C TYR A 116 -8.89 -20.26 -3.93
N GLU A 117 -9.81 -20.98 -3.30
CA GLU A 117 -10.45 -22.18 -3.88
C GLU A 117 -11.21 -21.86 -5.16
N ILE A 118 -12.06 -20.82 -5.16
CA ILE A 118 -12.83 -20.40 -6.37
C ILE A 118 -11.90 -19.99 -7.53
N LYS A 119 -10.75 -19.38 -7.24
CA LYS A 119 -9.77 -19.02 -8.28
C LYS A 119 -9.06 -20.23 -8.87
N ASN A 120 -8.80 -21.26 -8.06
CA ASN A 120 -8.15 -22.49 -8.52
C ASN A 120 -9.12 -23.44 -9.25
N VAL A 121 -10.42 -23.34 -9.01
CA VAL A 121 -11.46 -24.12 -9.72
C VAL A 121 -11.72 -23.57 -11.14
N LYS A 122 -11.41 -22.31 -11.42
CA LYS A 122 -11.65 -21.65 -12.73
C LYS A 122 -10.52 -21.79 -13.76
N LEU A 123 -9.53 -22.65 -13.55
CA LEU A 123 -8.57 -23.06 -14.58
C LEU A 123 -8.98 -24.44 -15.13
N PRO A 124 -9.76 -24.53 -16.22
CA PRO A 124 -9.70 -25.73 -17.05
C PRO A 124 -8.35 -25.75 -17.77
N VAL A 125 -7.71 -26.92 -17.80
CA VAL A 125 -6.65 -27.25 -18.77
C VAL A 125 -7.21 -27.12 -20.18
#